data_AF-A0A0K9N8M9-F1
#
_entry.id   AF-A0A0K9N8M9-F1
#
_cell.length_a   1.000
_cell.length_b   1.000
_cell.length_c   1.000
_cell.angle_alpha   90.00
_cell.angle_beta   90.00
_cell.angle_gamma   90.00
#
_symmetry.space_group_name_H-M   'P 1'
#
loop_
_entity.id
_entity.type
_entity.pdbx_description
1 polymer ?
#
loop_
_entity_poly.entity_id
_entity_poly.type
_entity_poly.pdbx_seq_one_letter_code
_entity_poly.pdbx_strand_id
1 'polypeptide(L)'
;MHSLLSLPEDEEVLLLRLAAYNILTKYETDSLPIDPLSQLQLDDKVKIYSQQFLAEYWGDDIGHYLKEYDHGFLTYSADMDKHIVFYNEEDPPEVKRWMLAVAISEIFLSTKVDEMSIALSDRYTYAEEFSYFYLAPDIILDRCKISTMEEILEYCKIPFNKAHYKAKKLRKQRNIKDVKRDFLEDSLLKNFSRFINKVNKRPSLRQQERPSNTTRSSAPM
;
A
#
# COMPACT_ATOMS: atom_id res chain seq x y z
N MET A 1 23.17 -14.97 -27.86
CA MET A 1 23.54 -13.79 -27.06
C MET A 1 22.42 -12.75 -27.20
N HIS A 2 21.83 -12.40 -26.07
CA HIS A 2 20.93 -11.27 -25.76
C HIS A 2 19.89 -10.82 -26.79
N SER A 3 18.66 -11.33 -26.63
CA SER A 3 17.44 -10.60 -27.00
C SER A 3 17.12 -9.62 -25.85
N LEU A 4 17.51 -8.36 -26.03
CA LEU A 4 17.03 -7.22 -25.26
C LEU A 4 15.83 -6.69 -26.03
N LEU A 5 14.61 -6.90 -25.53
CA LEU A 5 13.41 -6.10 -25.77
C LEU A 5 12.23 -6.77 -25.03
N SER A 6 12.36 -6.90 -23.71
CA SER A 6 11.21 -6.67 -22.84
C SER A 6 11.04 -5.16 -22.80
N LEU A 7 9.87 -4.63 -23.18
CA LEU A 7 9.56 -3.21 -23.01
C LEU A 7 9.97 -2.81 -21.58
N PRO A 8 10.87 -1.82 -21.40
CA PRO A 8 11.34 -1.49 -20.06
C PRO A 8 10.13 -1.00 -19.27
N GLU A 9 9.93 -1.55 -18.07
CA GLU A 9 9.27 -0.74 -17.05
C GLU A 9 9.97 0.62 -17.06
N ASP A 10 9.19 1.70 -17.03
CA ASP A 10 9.74 3.04 -16.82
C ASP A 10 10.75 2.94 -15.67
N GLU A 11 12.00 3.33 -15.91
CA GLU A 11 13.12 3.12 -14.98
C GLU A 11 12.80 3.72 -13.60
N GLU A 12 12.03 4.80 -13.60
CA GLU A 12 11.50 5.44 -12.41
C GLU A 12 10.51 4.55 -11.66
N VAL A 13 9.57 3.92 -12.36
CA VAL A 13 8.60 2.98 -11.75
C VAL A 13 9.31 1.77 -11.17
N LEU A 14 10.36 1.28 -11.85
CA LEU A 14 11.20 0.20 -11.33
C LEU A 14 11.90 0.61 -10.03
N LEU A 15 12.48 1.82 -9.96
CA LEU A 15 13.12 2.32 -8.75
C LEU A 15 12.13 2.46 -7.59
N LEU A 16 10.92 2.95 -7.85
CA LEU A 16 9.86 3.05 -6.83
C LEU A 16 9.42 1.68 -6.32
N ARG A 17 9.29 0.69 -7.21
CA ARG A 17 9.01 -0.71 -6.83
C ARG A 17 10.11 -1.27 -5.94
N LEU A 18 11.37 -1.12 -6.35
CA LEU A 18 12.53 -1.60 -5.58
C LEU A 18 12.61 -0.91 -4.21
N ALA A 19 12.38 0.40 -4.15
CA ALA A 19 12.36 1.16 -2.90
C ALA A 19 11.26 0.63 -1.96
N ALA A 20 10.04 0.45 -2.47
CA ALA A 20 8.94 -0.10 -1.68
C ALA A 20 9.25 -1.49 -1.14
N TYR A 21 9.78 -2.37 -1.99
CA TYR A 21 10.08 -3.75 -1.61
C TYR A 21 11.26 -3.84 -0.63
N ASN A 22 12.24 -2.95 -0.75
CA ASN A 22 13.33 -2.82 0.20
C ASN A 22 12.80 -2.45 1.59
N ILE A 23 11.86 -1.50 1.70
CA ILE A 23 11.24 -1.14 2.98
C ILE A 23 10.46 -2.30 3.58
N LEU A 24 9.63 -2.98 2.77
CA LEU A 24 8.88 -4.14 3.25
C LEU A 24 9.81 -5.25 3.77
N THR A 25 10.97 -5.42 3.14
CA THR A 25 12.01 -6.36 3.56
C THR A 25 12.70 -5.89 4.85
N LYS A 26 13.04 -4.60 4.97
CA LYS A 26 13.63 -3.98 6.18
C LYS A 26 12.76 -4.23 7.41
N TYR A 27 11.44 -4.10 7.28
CA TYR A 27 10.49 -4.32 8.37
C TYR A 27 10.00 -5.77 8.49
N GLU A 28 10.62 -6.72 7.78
CA GLU A 28 10.24 -8.14 7.79
C GLU A 28 8.73 -8.38 7.60
N THR A 29 8.11 -7.55 6.76
CA THR A 29 6.66 -7.59 6.54
C THR A 29 6.25 -8.95 5.99
N ASP A 30 5.25 -9.60 6.61
CA ASP A 30 4.91 -11.00 6.32
C ASP A 30 3.44 -11.24 5.96
N SER A 31 2.60 -10.20 5.98
CA SER A 31 1.16 -10.32 5.78
C SER A 31 0.50 -9.05 5.23
N LEU A 32 -0.65 -9.24 4.57
CA LEU A 32 -1.57 -8.16 4.20
C LEU A 32 -2.79 -8.18 5.15
N PRO A 33 -3.41 -7.02 5.45
CA PRO A 33 -3.00 -5.68 5.03
C PRO A 33 -1.73 -5.22 5.76
N ILE A 34 -0.94 -4.38 5.09
CA ILE A 34 0.25 -3.79 5.72
C ILE A 34 -0.20 -2.74 6.73
N ASP A 35 0.54 -2.66 7.84
CA ASP A 35 0.32 -1.68 8.90
C ASP A 35 1.49 -0.67 8.95
N PRO A 36 1.41 0.44 8.19
CA PRO A 36 2.44 1.45 8.17
C PRO A 36 2.66 2.12 9.52
N LEU A 37 1.61 2.22 10.36
CA LEU A 37 1.71 2.86 11.66
C LEU A 37 2.67 2.08 12.56
N SER A 38 2.47 0.75 12.65
CA SER A 38 3.36 -0.13 13.41
C SER A 38 4.79 -0.09 12.88
N GLN A 39 4.99 0.01 11.55
CA GLN A 39 6.34 0.09 10.97
C GLN A 39 7.03 1.41 11.27
N LEU A 40 6.34 2.54 11.14
CA LEU A 40 6.88 3.86 11.46
C LEU A 40 7.22 3.99 12.96
N GLN A 41 6.45 3.37 13.85
CA GLN A 41 6.73 3.36 15.28
C GLN A 41 8.01 2.60 15.67
N LEU A 42 8.48 1.69 14.80
CA LEU A 42 9.73 0.96 14.99
C LEU A 42 10.95 1.73 14.47
N ASP A 43 10.76 2.76 13.64
CA ASP A 43 11.85 3.56 13.09
C ASP A 43 12.26 4.65 14.09
N ASP A 44 13.51 4.58 14.57
CA ASP A 44 14.04 5.52 15.55
C ASP A 44 14.20 6.95 15.00
N LYS A 45 14.22 7.11 13.68
CA LYS A 45 14.26 8.40 12.97
C LYS A 45 12.88 9.01 12.74
N VAL A 46 11.81 8.32 13.13
CA VAL A 46 10.44 8.80 12.94
C VAL A 46 9.73 8.98 14.28
N LYS A 47 8.98 10.07 14.39
CA LYS A 47 7.95 10.28 15.41
C LYS A 47 6.60 10.37 14.72
N ILE A 48 5.58 9.82 15.35
CA ILE A 48 4.23 9.82 14.82
C ILE A 48 3.24 10.26 15.89
N TYR A 49 2.37 11.20 15.52
CA TYR A 49 1.35 11.79 16.38
C TYR A 49 0.06 12.00 15.57
N SER A 50 -1.07 12.15 16.24
CA SER A 50 -2.28 12.63 15.56
C SER A 50 -2.29 14.15 15.48
N GLN A 51 -2.96 14.70 14.46
CA GLN A 51 -3.24 16.14 14.37
C GLN A 51 -4.10 16.60 15.56
N GLN A 52 -4.98 15.73 16.05
CA GLN A 52 -5.82 15.94 17.23
C GLN A 52 -4.97 16.14 18.49
N PHE A 53 -4.00 15.25 18.72
CA PHE A 53 -3.03 15.40 19.82
C PHE A 53 -2.25 16.72 19.71
N LEU A 54 -1.83 17.10 18.49
CA LEU A 54 -1.10 18.34 18.26
C LEU A 54 -1.96 19.57 18.62
N ALA A 55 -3.20 19.61 18.14
CA ALA A 55 -4.13 20.70 18.42
C ALA A 55 -4.41 20.83 19.92
N GLU A 56 -4.64 19.71 20.62
CA GLU A 56 -4.83 19.69 22.08
C GLU A 56 -3.57 20.19 22.81
N TYR A 57 -2.38 19.75 22.39
CA TYR A 57 -1.12 20.12 23.02
C TYR A 57 -0.83 21.62 22.94
N TRP A 58 -1.17 22.27 21.82
CA TRP A 58 -0.97 23.71 21.63
C TRP A 58 -2.16 24.57 22.04
N GLY A 59 -3.32 23.97 22.32
CA GLY A 59 -4.55 24.70 22.61
C GLY A 59 -5.18 25.36 21.38
N ASP A 60 -4.92 24.79 20.20
CA ASP A 60 -5.39 25.29 18.90
C ASP A 60 -6.70 24.62 18.47
N ASP A 61 -7.40 25.25 17.53
CA ASP A 61 -8.56 24.63 16.86
C ASP A 61 -8.09 23.56 15.86
N ILE A 62 -8.54 22.31 16.07
CA ILE A 62 -8.30 21.20 15.13
C ILE A 62 -8.81 21.52 13.71
N GLY A 63 -9.86 22.34 13.59
CA GLY A 63 -10.40 22.79 12.30
C GLY A 63 -9.38 23.53 11.44
N HIS A 64 -8.40 24.21 12.04
CA HIS A 64 -7.31 24.86 11.30
C HIS A 64 -6.41 23.83 10.60
N TYR A 65 -5.96 22.82 11.35
CA TYR A 65 -5.11 21.74 10.83
C TYR A 65 -5.83 20.91 9.77
N LEU A 66 -7.08 20.51 10.02
CA LEU A 66 -7.87 19.75 9.06
C LEU A 66 -8.13 20.54 7.77
N LYS A 67 -8.26 21.87 7.85
CA LYS A 67 -8.43 22.70 6.65
C LYS A 67 -7.15 22.82 5.83
N GLU A 68 -5.99 22.87 6.49
CA GLU A 68 -4.70 23.09 5.82
C GLU A 68 -4.06 21.79 5.32
N TYR A 69 -4.16 20.73 6.11
CA TYR A 69 -3.44 19.48 5.90
C TYR A 69 -4.35 18.27 5.64
N ASP A 70 -5.67 18.42 5.81
CA ASP A 70 -6.70 17.40 5.56
C ASP A 70 -6.41 16.08 6.29
N HIS A 71 -5.67 15.20 5.64
CA HIS A 71 -5.27 13.88 6.15
C HIS A 71 -4.04 13.89 7.05
N GLY A 72 -3.25 14.96 7.04
CA GLY A 72 -2.04 15.06 7.84
C GLY A 72 -0.89 15.73 7.12
N PHE A 73 0.23 15.82 7.81
CA PHE A 73 1.44 16.41 7.27
C PHE A 73 2.70 15.76 7.82
N LEU A 74 3.76 15.89 7.05
CA LEU A 74 5.11 15.45 7.39
C LEU A 74 6.00 16.67 7.56
N THR A 75 6.79 16.69 8.63
CA THR A 75 7.82 17.72 8.85
C THR A 75 9.12 17.08 9.33
N TYR A 76 10.20 17.86 9.37
CA TYR A 76 11.49 17.45 9.91
C TYR A 76 11.91 18.36 11.06
N SER A 77 12.27 17.77 12.19
CA SER A 77 12.87 18.50 13.30
C SER A 77 14.38 18.33 13.27
N ALA A 78 15.09 19.40 12.93
CA ALA A 78 16.55 19.44 12.98
C ALA A 78 17.07 19.23 14.40
N ASP A 79 16.39 19.79 15.42
CA ASP A 79 16.76 19.65 16.83
C ASP A 79 16.69 18.19 17.30
N MET A 80 15.72 17.41 16.80
CA MET A 80 15.56 16.00 17.16
C MET A 80 16.25 15.04 16.18
N ASP A 81 16.72 15.53 15.04
CA ASP A 81 17.20 14.73 13.90
C ASP A 81 16.17 13.66 13.47
N LYS A 82 14.88 14.05 13.42
CA LYS A 82 13.75 13.14 13.19
C LYS A 82 12.72 13.71 12.23
N HIS A 83 12.16 12.81 11.42
CA HIS A 83 10.90 13.04 10.73
C HIS A 83 9.74 12.95 11.71
N ILE A 84 8.79 13.88 11.60
CA ILE A 84 7.57 13.88 12.41
C ILE A 84 6.37 13.79 11.48
N VAL A 85 5.59 12.72 11.64
CA VAL A 85 4.34 12.48 10.90
C VAL A 85 3.18 12.82 11.80
N PHE A 86 2.34 13.76 11.35
CA PHE A 86 1.04 14.04 11.93
C PHE A 86 -0.04 13.47 11.02
N TYR A 87 -0.85 12.54 11.52
CA TYR A 87 -1.97 11.96 10.76
C TYR A 87 -3.31 12.38 11.34
N ASN A 88 -4.35 12.44 10.52
CA ASN A 88 -5.72 12.60 11.01
C ASN A 88 -6.19 11.27 11.63
N GLU A 89 -6.42 11.22 12.94
CA GLU A 89 -6.85 9.97 13.59
C GLU A 89 -8.30 9.58 13.30
N GLU A 90 -9.12 10.56 12.91
CA GLU A 90 -10.53 10.40 12.54
C GLU A 90 -10.73 9.88 11.12
N ASP A 91 -9.67 9.83 10.31
CA ASP A 91 -9.74 9.26 8.97
C ASP A 91 -10.15 7.77 9.00
N PRO A 92 -10.88 7.30 7.98
CA PRO A 92 -11.15 5.88 7.81
C PRO A 92 -9.86 5.04 7.82
N PRO A 93 -9.85 3.81 8.37
CA PRO A 93 -8.64 3.00 8.50
C PRO A 93 -7.86 2.80 7.18
N GLU A 94 -8.56 2.66 6.06
CA GLU A 94 -7.98 2.53 4.72
C GLU A 94 -7.33 3.83 4.24
N VAL A 95 -7.90 4.99 4.59
CA VAL A 95 -7.33 6.30 4.27
C VAL A 95 -6.08 6.54 5.10
N LYS A 96 -6.13 6.26 6.42
CA LYS A 96 -4.94 6.33 7.30
C LYS A 96 -3.81 5.45 6.77
N ARG A 97 -4.11 4.19 6.42
CA ARG A 97 -3.11 3.27 5.84
C ARG A 97 -2.49 3.85 4.58
N TRP A 98 -3.30 4.41 3.70
CA TRP A 98 -2.84 5.02 2.46
C TRP A 98 -1.94 6.24 2.71
N MET A 99 -2.37 7.17 3.56
CA MET A 99 -1.65 8.40 3.87
C MET A 99 -0.35 8.16 4.63
N LEU A 100 -0.31 7.16 5.52
CA LEU A 100 0.94 6.76 6.17
C LEU A 100 1.92 6.07 5.19
N ALA A 101 1.44 5.36 4.17
CA ALA A 101 2.31 4.86 3.11
C ALA A 101 2.88 5.99 2.25
N VAL A 102 2.10 7.03 1.97
CA VAL A 102 2.57 8.26 1.33
C VAL A 102 3.65 8.91 2.19
N ALA A 103 3.45 9.03 3.50
CA ALA A 103 4.48 9.56 4.41
C ALA A 103 5.77 8.72 4.40
N ILE A 104 5.67 7.39 4.38
CA ILE A 104 6.84 6.49 4.21
C ILE A 104 7.54 6.80 2.88
N SER A 105 6.81 6.96 1.79
CA SER A 105 7.42 7.26 0.49
C SER A 105 8.23 8.56 0.54
N GLU A 106 7.70 9.62 1.16
CA GLU A 106 8.38 10.90 1.29
C GLU A 106 9.64 10.77 2.15
N ILE A 107 9.56 10.09 3.30
CA ILE A 107 10.72 9.90 4.20
C ILE A 107 11.85 9.13 3.52
N PHE A 108 11.53 8.11 2.73
CA PHE A 108 12.54 7.20 2.18
C PHE A 108 13.01 7.55 0.77
N LEU A 109 12.24 8.34 0.01
CA LEU A 109 12.64 8.82 -1.31
C LEU A 109 13.26 10.21 -1.26
N SER A 110 12.88 11.06 -0.30
CA SER A 110 13.39 12.42 -0.19
C SER A 110 14.51 12.50 0.84
N THR A 111 15.74 12.81 0.41
CA THR A 111 16.90 12.97 1.30
C THR A 111 16.77 14.14 2.28
N LYS A 112 15.84 15.07 2.05
CA LYS A 112 15.60 16.24 2.89
C LYS A 112 14.17 16.73 2.74
N VAL A 113 13.31 16.41 3.71
CA VAL A 113 12.13 17.25 3.97
C VAL A 113 12.69 18.51 4.63
N ASP A 114 13.33 19.38 3.85
CA ASP A 114 13.97 20.60 4.35
C ASP A 114 12.86 21.54 4.85
N GLU A 115 12.74 21.64 6.18
CA GLU A 115 12.08 22.69 6.99
C GLU A 115 10.62 23.08 6.66
N MET A 116 10.01 22.56 5.60
CA MET A 116 8.63 22.82 5.19
C MET A 116 7.74 21.63 5.50
N SER A 117 6.58 21.91 6.11
CA SER A 117 5.52 20.93 6.28
C SER A 117 4.97 20.51 4.91
N ILE A 118 4.98 19.20 4.63
CA ILE A 118 4.40 18.63 3.42
C ILE A 118 3.03 18.05 3.77
N ALA A 119 1.98 18.60 3.18
CA ALA A 119 0.63 18.04 3.31
C ALA A 119 0.56 16.65 2.63
N LEU A 120 -0.03 15.68 3.32
CA LEU A 120 -0.31 14.37 2.76
C LEU A 120 -1.49 14.51 1.79
N SER A 121 -1.24 14.38 0.50
CA SER A 121 -2.24 14.62 -0.54
C SER A 121 -2.44 13.40 -1.45
N ASP A 122 -3.65 13.27 -1.99
CA ASP A 122 -4.01 12.18 -2.92
C ASP A 122 -3.72 12.49 -4.40
N ARG A 123 -2.78 13.42 -4.69
CA ARG A 123 -2.43 13.79 -6.07
C ARG A 123 -1.48 12.77 -6.69
N TYR A 124 -1.66 12.50 -7.99
CA TYR A 124 -0.83 11.56 -8.74
C TYR A 124 0.63 12.02 -8.79
N THR A 125 1.46 11.31 -8.04
CA THR A 125 2.87 11.61 -7.75
C THR A 125 3.65 10.31 -7.61
N TYR A 126 4.97 10.40 -7.53
CA TYR A 126 5.86 9.26 -7.23
C TYR A 126 5.51 8.57 -5.90
N ALA A 127 5.07 9.35 -4.92
CA ALA A 127 4.56 8.85 -3.64
C ALA A 127 3.35 7.92 -3.80
N GLU A 128 2.45 8.24 -4.73
CA GLU A 128 1.28 7.40 -5.02
C GLU A 128 1.70 6.04 -5.62
N GLU A 129 2.58 6.08 -6.62
CA GLU A 129 3.07 4.88 -7.30
C GLU A 129 3.88 3.98 -6.35
N PHE A 130 4.73 4.58 -5.50
CA PHE A 130 5.38 3.90 -4.40
C PHE A 130 4.37 3.22 -3.47
N SER A 131 3.35 3.97 -3.04
CA SER A 131 2.33 3.47 -2.08
C SER A 131 1.57 2.27 -2.64
N TYR A 132 1.37 2.20 -3.96
CA TYR A 132 0.82 1.01 -4.61
C TYR A 132 1.72 -0.22 -4.51
N PHE A 133 3.03 -0.07 -4.71
CA PHE A 133 3.96 -1.19 -4.58
C PHE A 133 4.15 -1.60 -3.13
N TYR A 134 4.12 -0.64 -2.22
CA TYR A 134 4.26 -0.88 -0.80
C TYR A 134 3.01 -1.55 -0.21
N LEU A 135 1.82 -0.95 -0.30
CA LEU A 135 0.59 -1.49 0.32
C LEU A 135 -0.03 -2.69 -0.42
N ALA A 136 0.25 -2.82 -1.71
CA ALA A 136 -0.33 -3.85 -2.56
C ALA A 136 0.73 -4.47 -3.49
N PRO A 137 1.75 -5.18 -2.97
CA PRO A 137 2.90 -5.62 -3.76
C PRO A 137 2.49 -6.61 -4.86
N ASP A 138 2.76 -6.26 -6.12
CA ASP A 138 2.38 -7.06 -7.30
C ASP A 138 2.79 -8.53 -7.19
N ILE A 139 4.01 -8.80 -6.73
CA ILE A 139 4.52 -10.16 -6.56
C ILE A 139 3.73 -10.99 -5.53
N ILE A 140 3.24 -10.35 -4.46
CA ILE A 140 2.44 -11.01 -3.42
C ILE A 140 1.02 -11.24 -3.93
N LEU A 141 0.42 -10.24 -4.58
CA LEU A 141 -0.91 -10.36 -5.16
C LEU A 141 -0.97 -11.46 -6.23
N ASP A 142 0.04 -11.52 -7.12
CA ASP A 142 0.14 -12.57 -8.13
C ASP A 142 0.22 -13.97 -7.52
N ARG A 143 1.07 -14.16 -6.49
CA ARG A 143 1.20 -15.47 -5.81
C ARG A 143 -0.02 -15.89 -4.99
N CYS A 144 -0.83 -14.92 -4.55
CA CYS A 144 -2.14 -15.16 -3.94
C CYS A 144 -3.29 -15.24 -4.94
N LYS A 145 -3.02 -15.02 -6.25
CA LYS A 145 -4.03 -14.89 -7.32
C LYS A 145 -5.07 -13.78 -7.07
N ILE A 146 -4.73 -12.79 -6.26
CA ILE A 146 -5.56 -11.61 -5.99
C ILE A 146 -5.46 -10.67 -7.17
N SER A 147 -6.59 -10.31 -7.78
CA SER A 147 -6.58 -9.42 -8.95
C SER A 147 -7.85 -8.63 -9.21
N THR A 148 -8.96 -8.92 -8.52
CA THR A 148 -10.15 -8.07 -8.61
C THR A 148 -10.07 -6.94 -7.61
N MET A 149 -10.88 -5.90 -7.83
CA MET A 149 -10.98 -4.76 -6.92
C MET A 149 -11.45 -5.22 -5.53
N GLU A 150 -12.44 -6.11 -5.48
CA GLU A 150 -13.01 -6.65 -4.25
C GLU A 150 -11.99 -7.45 -3.45
N GLU A 151 -11.17 -8.27 -4.12
CA GLU A 151 -10.09 -9.01 -3.49
C GLU A 151 -9.00 -8.05 -2.96
N ILE A 152 -8.64 -7.01 -3.72
CA ILE A 152 -7.64 -6.03 -3.28
C ILE A 152 -8.15 -5.22 -2.09
N LEU A 153 -9.42 -4.79 -2.10
CA LEU A 153 -10.07 -4.15 -0.96
C LEU A 153 -10.03 -5.07 0.26
N GLU A 154 -10.38 -6.33 0.09
CA GLU A 154 -10.46 -7.28 1.20
C GLU A 154 -9.09 -7.57 1.82
N TYR A 155 -8.07 -7.78 1.01
CA TYR A 155 -6.75 -8.18 1.51
C TYR A 155 -5.82 -7.01 1.82
N CYS A 156 -5.81 -5.95 1.01
CA CYS A 156 -4.89 -4.82 1.19
C CYS A 156 -5.48 -3.72 2.07
N LYS A 157 -6.82 -3.67 2.21
CA LYS A 157 -7.56 -2.64 2.97
C LYS A 157 -7.14 -1.22 2.59
N ILE A 158 -7.06 -0.93 1.29
CA ILE A 158 -6.75 0.41 0.75
C ILE A 158 -8.04 1.11 0.25
N PRO A 159 -8.04 2.43 0.00
CA PRO A 159 -9.23 3.13 -0.45
C PRO A 159 -9.77 2.59 -1.79
N PHE A 160 -11.09 2.72 -2.00
CA PHE A 160 -11.80 2.15 -3.15
C PHE A 160 -11.23 2.57 -4.51
N ASN A 161 -11.01 3.88 -4.69
CA ASN A 161 -10.40 4.43 -5.91
C ASN A 161 -9.02 3.80 -6.19
N LYS A 162 -8.25 3.53 -5.13
CA LYS A 162 -6.92 2.93 -5.23
C LYS A 162 -6.99 1.45 -5.59
N ALA A 163 -7.85 0.69 -4.93
CA ALA A 163 -8.07 -0.72 -5.26
C ALA A 163 -8.56 -0.89 -6.72
N HIS A 164 -9.48 -0.04 -7.17
CA HIS A 164 -9.99 -0.04 -8.53
C HIS A 164 -8.87 0.23 -9.56
N TYR A 165 -8.03 1.23 -9.32
CA TYR A 165 -6.89 1.53 -10.18
C TYR A 165 -5.89 0.37 -10.23
N LYS A 166 -5.54 -0.18 -9.07
CA LYS A 166 -4.61 -1.32 -8.96
C LYS A 166 -5.11 -2.54 -9.73
N ALA A 167 -6.39 -2.90 -9.60
CA ALA A 167 -7.01 -4.00 -10.36
C ALA A 167 -6.88 -3.77 -11.88
N LYS A 168 -7.14 -2.54 -12.34
CA LYS A 168 -6.99 -2.15 -13.75
C LYS A 168 -5.55 -2.28 -14.23
N LYS A 169 -4.56 -1.90 -13.41
CA LYS A 169 -3.13 -1.99 -13.71
C LYS A 169 -2.65 -3.44 -13.83
N LEU A 170 -2.98 -4.28 -12.86
CA LEU A 170 -2.65 -5.72 -12.86
C LEU A 170 -3.21 -6.44 -14.09
N ARG A 171 -4.43 -6.10 -14.51
CA ARG A 171 -5.05 -6.67 -15.72
C ARG A 171 -4.26 -6.32 -16.99
N LYS A 172 -3.66 -5.13 -17.08
CA LYS A 172 -2.82 -4.73 -18.21
C LYS A 172 -1.47 -5.47 -18.20
N GLN A 173 -0.84 -5.58 -17.02
CA GLN A 173 0.48 -6.20 -16.85
C GLN A 173 0.47 -7.71 -17.13
N ARG A 174 -0.63 -8.44 -16.84
CA ARG A 174 -0.76 -9.88 -17.15
C ARG A 174 -0.57 -10.23 -18.62
N ASN A 175 -0.71 -9.26 -19.52
CA ASN A 175 -0.50 -9.44 -20.95
C ASN A 175 0.98 -9.26 -21.37
N ILE A 176 1.85 -8.84 -20.45
CA ILE A 176 3.27 -8.60 -20.64
C ILE A 176 4.00 -9.68 -19.82
N LYS A 177 4.33 -10.80 -20.45
CA LYS A 177 5.10 -11.88 -19.82
C LYS A 177 6.60 -11.60 -19.97
N ASP A 178 7.35 -11.99 -18.94
CA ASP A 178 8.81 -12.07 -18.87
C ASP A 178 9.55 -10.86 -18.28
N VAL A 179 9.14 -10.41 -17.09
CA VAL A 179 10.05 -9.67 -16.19
C VAL A 179 10.82 -10.68 -15.34
N LYS A 180 12.15 -10.61 -15.37
CA LYS A 180 13.00 -11.42 -14.49
C LYS A 180 12.77 -11.01 -13.05
N ARG A 181 12.54 -11.99 -12.20
CA ARG A 181 12.48 -11.82 -10.74
C ARG A 181 13.79 -11.25 -10.21
N ASP A 182 13.69 -10.29 -9.29
CA ASP A 182 14.83 -9.77 -8.52
C ASP A 182 14.92 -10.38 -7.10
N PHE A 183 16.01 -10.09 -6.41
CA PHE A 183 16.30 -10.65 -5.08
C PHE A 183 15.36 -10.14 -3.97
N LEU A 184 14.80 -8.93 -4.12
CA LEU A 184 13.85 -8.36 -3.17
C LEU A 184 12.52 -9.12 -3.26
N GLU A 185 12.08 -9.46 -4.47
CA GLU A 185 10.91 -10.31 -4.68
C GLU A 185 11.04 -11.69 -4.02
N ASP A 186 12.20 -12.34 -4.11
CA ASP A 186 12.43 -13.62 -3.42
C ASP A 186 12.40 -13.46 -1.89
N SER A 187 12.95 -12.35 -1.38
CA SER A 187 12.94 -12.04 0.05
C SER A 187 11.50 -11.80 0.56
N LEU A 188 10.71 -11.02 -0.17
CA LEU A 188 9.30 -10.80 0.15
C LEU A 188 8.50 -12.09 0.11
N LEU A 189 8.69 -12.94 -0.90
CA LEU A 189 7.98 -14.22 -0.98
C LEU A 189 8.32 -15.16 0.18
N LYS A 190 9.56 -15.12 0.67
CA LYS A 190 9.95 -15.85 1.86
C LYS A 190 9.22 -15.33 3.10
N ASN A 191 9.22 -14.02 3.32
CA ASN A 191 8.55 -13.39 4.46
C ASN A 191 7.04 -13.69 4.43
N PHE A 192 6.38 -13.49 3.28
CA PHE A 192 4.94 -13.69 3.08
C PHE A 192 4.51 -15.16 2.91
N SER A 193 5.43 -16.13 3.00
CA SER A 193 5.13 -17.54 2.70
C SER A 193 3.94 -18.10 3.49
N ARG A 194 3.82 -17.77 4.77
CA ARG A 194 2.68 -18.18 5.63
C ARG A 194 1.37 -17.55 5.17
N PHE A 195 1.38 -16.24 4.88
CA PHE A 195 0.22 -15.51 4.39
C PHE A 195 -0.27 -16.09 3.05
N ILE A 196 0.65 -16.27 2.08
CA ILE A 196 0.35 -16.82 0.76
C ILE A 196 -0.30 -18.21 0.88
N ASN A 197 0.27 -19.09 1.72
CA ASN A 197 -0.28 -20.42 1.96
C ASN A 197 -1.68 -20.38 2.59
N LYS A 198 -1.94 -19.42 3.49
CA LYS A 198 -3.26 -19.25 4.12
C LYS A 198 -4.30 -18.79 3.09
N VAL A 199 -3.96 -17.83 2.24
CA VAL A 199 -4.88 -17.31 1.19
C VAL A 199 -5.19 -18.40 0.16
N ASN A 200 -4.17 -19.10 -0.33
CA ASN A 200 -4.35 -20.15 -1.35
C ASN A 200 -5.13 -21.37 -0.88
N LYS A 201 -5.28 -21.58 0.44
CA LYS A 201 -6.12 -22.64 1.02
C LYS A 201 -7.58 -22.24 1.18
N ARG A 202 -7.92 -20.95 1.12
CA ARG A 202 -9.32 -20.50 1.18
C ARG A 202 -10.00 -20.77 -0.17
N PRO A 203 -11.24 -21.30 -0.19
CA PRO A 203 -12.02 -21.36 -1.43
C PRO A 203 -12.09 -19.95 -2.01
N SER A 204 -11.73 -19.78 -3.28
CA SER A 204 -11.83 -18.48 -3.94
C SER A 204 -13.27 -17.98 -3.87
N LEU A 205 -13.49 -16.69 -3.62
CA LEU A 205 -14.83 -16.05 -3.67
C LEU A 205 -15.59 -16.37 -4.98
N ARG A 206 -14.85 -16.67 -6.06
CA ARG A 206 -15.37 -17.16 -7.36
C ARG A 206 -16.18 -18.46 -7.30
N GLN A 207 -16.09 -19.24 -6.23
CA GLN A 207 -16.83 -20.51 -6.09
C GLN A 207 -18.12 -20.37 -5.28
N GLN A 208 -18.40 -19.22 -4.66
CA GLN A 208 -19.60 -19.02 -3.84
C GLN A 208 -20.84 -18.55 -4.62
N GLU A 209 -20.71 -18.21 -5.92
CA GLU A 209 -21.82 -17.67 -6.74
C GLU A 209 -22.39 -18.65 -7.79
N ARG A 210 -22.36 -19.97 -7.57
CA ARG A 210 -23.17 -20.90 -8.39
C ARG A 210 -24.38 -21.39 -7.60
N PRO A 211 -25.58 -20.80 -7.80
CA PRO A 211 -26.80 -21.46 -7.39
C PRO A 211 -26.94 -22.76 -8.17
N SER A 212 -27.04 -23.86 -7.44
CA SER A 212 -27.44 -25.16 -7.97
C SER A 212 -28.87 -25.06 -8.49
N ASN A 213 -29.05 -24.82 -9.78
CA ASN A 213 -30.33 -25.04 -10.43
C ASN A 213 -30.57 -26.55 -10.49
N THR A 214 -31.31 -27.06 -9.50
CA THR A 214 -31.86 -28.41 -9.55
C THR A 214 -33.27 -28.41 -8.97
N THR A 215 -34.23 -28.14 -9.85
CA THR A 215 -35.57 -28.71 -9.70
C THR A 215 -36.15 -28.97 -11.09
N ARG A 216 -35.89 -30.19 -11.58
CA ARG A 216 -36.81 -30.86 -12.51
C ARG A 216 -38.09 -31.14 -11.73
N SER A 217 -39.21 -30.59 -12.16
CA SER A 217 -40.53 -31.12 -11.81
C SER A 217 -41.16 -31.67 -13.10
N SER A 218 -41.11 -32.99 -13.20
CA SER A 218 -41.90 -33.78 -14.14
C SER A 218 -43.32 -33.90 -13.60
N ALA A 219 -44.30 -33.37 -14.32
CA ALA A 219 -45.72 -33.63 -14.07
C ALA A 219 -46.08 -35.05 -14.56
N PRO A 220 -46.82 -35.86 -13.79
CA PRO A 220 -47.46 -37.06 -14.32
C PRO A 220 -48.83 -36.73 -14.92
N MET A 221 -49.24 -37.59 -15.87
CA MET A 221 -50.56 -37.66 -16.51
C MET A 221 -51.71 -37.80 -15.52
#